data_AF-A0A4Q5QN24-F1
#
_entry.id   AF-A0A4Q5QN24-F1
#
_cell.length_a   1.000
_cell.length_b   1.000
_cell.length_c   1.000
_cell.angle_alpha   90.00
_cell.angle_beta   90.00
_cell.angle_gamma   90.00
#
_symmetry.space_group_name_H-M   'P 1'
#
loop_
_entity.id
_entity.type
_entity.pdbx_description
1 polymer ?
#
loop_
_entity_poly.entity_id
_entity_poly.type
_entity_poly.pdbx_seq_one_letter_code
_entity_poly.pdbx_strand_id
1 'polypeptide(L)'
;MSKILFVALFLVVVLAAPVNAAPPKARLLAHAGTDPSSFSYSNLYAVTKSSDVTASRNGWVEFDGSSFTPVRVTFVTKILVKQHERAQVMEPPVLLLLPGDTVTVLHNAARNSFSFRGRHQAELDFCVSLWRGNVGLGGFATEQQELVGDDSTVTYLRARRARSQPLDQYLRTWQQLRLEGEARLAQLRRTPGIRPEVAASLTRHIRLQIFSRLLRPLMPWSRRDTLRTPPPAYRDTVAAQFQRILPLQTLPTAAAEGVG
;
A
#
# COMPACT_ATOMS: atom_id res chain seq x y z
N MET A 1 -1.97 -34.23 -44.95
CA MET A 1 -2.17 -34.86 -43.62
C MET A 1 -1.31 -34.30 -42.48
N SER A 2 -0.25 -33.50 -42.73
CA SER A 2 0.66 -32.99 -41.68
C SER A 2 0.09 -31.89 -40.76
N LYS A 3 -0.74 -30.96 -41.28
CA LYS A 3 -1.23 -29.80 -40.50
C LYS A 3 -2.22 -30.18 -39.39
N ILE A 4 -3.10 -31.15 -39.65
CA ILE A 4 -4.11 -31.59 -38.67
C ILE A 4 -3.45 -32.31 -37.49
N LEU A 5 -2.42 -33.12 -37.78
CA LEU A 5 -1.63 -33.77 -36.75
C LEU A 5 -0.88 -32.75 -35.88
N PHE A 6 -0.33 -31.69 -36.50
CA PHE A 6 0.37 -30.62 -35.78
C PHE A 6 -0.57 -29.80 -34.89
N VAL A 7 -1.77 -29.47 -35.37
CA VAL A 7 -2.81 -28.77 -34.59
C VAL A 7 -3.30 -29.64 -33.45
N ALA A 8 -3.56 -30.93 -33.69
CA ALA A 8 -3.98 -31.87 -32.65
C ALA A 8 -2.89 -32.07 -31.58
N LEU A 9 -1.62 -32.20 -31.99
CA LEU A 9 -0.49 -32.32 -31.06
C LEU A 9 -0.31 -31.05 -30.23
N PHE A 10 -0.43 -29.87 -30.86
CA PHE A 10 -0.36 -28.59 -30.16
C PHE A 10 -1.53 -28.42 -29.17
N LEU A 11 -2.74 -28.82 -29.55
CA LEU A 11 -3.92 -28.80 -28.69
C LEU A 11 -3.73 -29.73 -27.49
N VAL A 12 -3.19 -30.94 -27.69
CA VAL A 12 -2.89 -31.90 -26.62
C VAL A 12 -1.79 -31.38 -25.70
N VAL A 13 -0.74 -30.73 -26.21
CA VAL A 13 0.31 -30.12 -25.37
C VAL A 13 -0.21 -28.91 -24.58
N VAL A 14 -1.12 -28.11 -25.14
CA VAL A 14 -1.76 -26.99 -24.44
C VAL A 14 -2.78 -27.48 -23.40
N LEU A 15 -3.52 -28.56 -23.68
CA LEU A 15 -4.48 -29.17 -22.76
C LEU A 15 -3.82 -30.03 -21.68
N ALA A 16 -2.64 -30.59 -21.95
CA ALA A 16 -1.81 -31.32 -21.00
C ALA A 16 -0.79 -30.42 -20.28
N ALA A 17 -0.77 -29.12 -20.57
CA ALA A 17 -0.06 -28.15 -19.75
C ALA A 17 -0.63 -28.22 -18.32
N PRO A 18 0.21 -28.39 -17.30
CA PRO A 18 -0.20 -28.98 -16.05
C PRO A 18 -1.22 -28.10 -15.32
N VAL A 19 -2.35 -28.70 -14.99
CA VAL A 19 -3.36 -28.24 -14.01
C VAL A 19 -2.75 -28.06 -12.60
N ASN A 20 -1.46 -28.40 -12.42
CA ASN A 20 -0.66 -28.24 -11.20
C ASN A 20 0.55 -27.31 -11.39
N ALA A 21 0.45 -26.26 -12.20
CA ALA A 21 1.49 -25.23 -12.23
C ALA A 21 1.60 -24.58 -10.84
N ALA A 22 2.80 -24.55 -10.27
CA ALA A 22 3.05 -23.85 -9.02
C ALA A 22 2.59 -22.38 -9.16
N PRO A 23 1.99 -21.78 -8.12
CA PRO A 23 1.50 -20.41 -8.21
C PRO A 23 2.65 -19.48 -8.61
N PRO A 24 2.40 -18.46 -9.45
CA PRO A 24 3.41 -17.46 -9.78
C PRO A 24 3.99 -16.84 -8.51
N LYS A 25 5.31 -16.60 -8.48
CA LYS A 25 6.00 -16.04 -7.31
C LYS A 25 6.87 -14.85 -7.67
N ALA A 26 6.98 -13.90 -6.75
CA ALA A 26 8.06 -12.93 -6.70
C ALA A 26 9.02 -13.32 -5.58
N ARG A 27 10.29 -12.93 -5.74
CA ARG A 27 11.39 -13.30 -4.86
C ARG A 27 11.97 -12.08 -4.17
N LEU A 28 12.09 -12.17 -2.85
CA LEU A 28 12.82 -11.22 -2.01
C LEU A 28 14.15 -11.85 -1.57
N LEU A 29 15.24 -11.14 -1.78
CA LEU A 29 16.60 -11.55 -1.40
C LEU A 29 17.14 -10.59 -0.36
N ALA A 30 17.83 -11.07 0.67
CA ALA A 30 18.58 -10.19 1.55
C ALA A 30 19.92 -9.81 0.90
N HIS A 31 20.32 -8.54 1.02
CA HIS A 31 21.71 -8.17 0.71
C HIS A 31 22.66 -8.84 1.71
N ALA A 32 23.86 -9.20 1.26
CA ALA A 32 24.87 -9.79 2.15
C ALA A 32 25.20 -8.80 3.29
N GLY A 33 25.24 -9.31 4.54
CA GLY A 33 25.52 -8.49 5.73
C GLY A 33 24.37 -7.59 6.20
N THR A 34 23.16 -7.76 5.66
CA THR A 34 21.97 -7.02 6.11
C THR A 34 21.29 -7.68 7.32
N ASP A 35 20.60 -6.89 8.14
CA ASP A 35 19.77 -7.41 9.22
C ASP A 35 18.54 -8.19 8.68
N PRO A 36 18.07 -9.24 9.38
CA PRO A 36 16.82 -9.92 9.04
C PRO A 36 15.65 -8.94 8.88
N SER A 37 14.77 -9.20 7.91
CA SER A 37 13.54 -8.44 7.72
C SER A 37 12.35 -9.36 7.64
N SER A 38 11.29 -9.03 8.37
CA SER A 38 9.99 -9.68 8.23
C SER A 38 9.13 -8.86 7.26
N PHE A 39 8.29 -9.54 6.47
CA PHE A 39 7.32 -8.90 5.59
C PHE A 39 6.00 -9.66 5.62
N SER A 40 4.93 -8.95 5.27
CA SER A 40 3.59 -9.50 5.09
C SER A 40 2.94 -9.02 3.81
N TYR A 41 2.03 -9.82 3.28
CA TYR A 41 1.21 -9.48 2.12
C TYR A 41 -0.13 -10.21 2.22
N SER A 42 -1.16 -9.69 1.56
CA SER A 42 -2.48 -10.33 1.49
C SER A 42 -2.73 -10.79 0.05
N ASN A 43 -3.31 -11.98 -0.10
CA ASN A 43 -3.78 -12.46 -1.41
C ASN A 43 -5.18 -11.92 -1.76
N LEU A 44 -5.74 -12.32 -2.90
CA LEU A 44 -7.07 -11.87 -3.34
C LEU A 44 -8.20 -12.27 -2.36
N TYR A 45 -7.99 -13.31 -1.56
CA TYR A 45 -8.93 -13.77 -0.53
C TYR A 45 -8.76 -13.05 0.82
N ALA A 46 -7.99 -11.96 0.86
CA ALA A 46 -7.64 -11.22 2.07
C ALA A 46 -6.93 -12.07 3.15
N VAL A 47 -6.40 -13.24 2.79
CA VAL A 47 -5.58 -14.05 3.69
C VAL A 47 -4.20 -13.41 3.77
N THR A 48 -3.82 -12.99 4.98
CA THR A 48 -2.52 -12.38 5.22
C THR A 48 -1.47 -13.46 5.46
N LYS A 49 -0.44 -13.45 4.62
CA LYS A 49 0.76 -14.29 4.77
C LYS A 49 1.90 -13.43 5.30
N SER A 50 2.74 -14.00 6.15
CA SER A 50 3.97 -13.39 6.62
C SER A 50 5.16 -14.31 6.40
N SER A 51 6.33 -13.72 6.17
CA SER A 51 7.57 -14.46 6.02
C SER A 51 8.76 -13.58 6.39
N ASP A 52 9.93 -14.22 6.50
CA ASP A 52 11.18 -13.55 6.77
C ASP A 52 12.11 -13.67 5.56
N VAL A 53 12.89 -12.63 5.33
CA VAL A 53 14.02 -12.63 4.40
C VAL A 53 15.31 -12.41 5.20
N THR A 54 16.27 -13.30 5.01
CA THR A 54 17.60 -13.28 5.66
C THR A 54 18.67 -13.61 4.64
N ALA A 55 19.95 -13.39 4.97
CA ALA A 55 21.06 -13.71 4.07
C ALA A 55 21.10 -15.19 3.65
N SER A 56 20.51 -16.09 4.46
CA SER A 56 20.42 -17.54 4.18
C SER A 56 19.06 -18.00 3.67
N ARG A 57 18.03 -17.15 3.70
CA ARG A 57 16.65 -17.51 3.34
C ARG A 57 16.01 -16.46 2.44
N ASN A 58 15.61 -16.90 1.25
CA ASN A 58 14.81 -16.09 0.34
C ASN A 58 13.37 -15.96 0.85
N GLY A 59 12.82 -14.76 0.73
CA GLY A 59 11.39 -14.50 0.89
C GLY A 59 10.65 -14.78 -0.42
N TRP A 60 9.46 -15.36 -0.33
CA TRP A 60 8.60 -15.62 -1.49
C TRP A 60 7.24 -14.95 -1.32
N VAL A 61 6.81 -14.23 -2.34
CA VAL A 61 5.47 -13.64 -2.43
C VAL A 61 4.72 -14.42 -3.49
N GLU A 62 3.67 -15.12 -3.09
CA GLU A 62 2.88 -15.97 -3.96
C GLU A 62 1.68 -15.21 -4.50
N PHE A 63 1.43 -15.38 -5.78
CA PHE A 63 0.32 -14.78 -6.51
C PHE A 63 -0.68 -15.88 -6.85
N ASP A 64 -1.96 -15.52 -6.86
CA ASP A 64 -3.01 -16.46 -7.27
C ASP A 64 -2.83 -16.81 -8.77
N GLY A 65 -3.12 -18.06 -9.15
CA GLY A 65 -2.68 -18.71 -10.40
C GLY A 65 -3.04 -18.01 -11.73
N SER A 66 -3.89 -16.99 -11.70
CA SER A 66 -4.31 -16.19 -12.86
C SER A 66 -4.15 -14.68 -12.64
N SER A 67 -3.56 -14.25 -11.53
CA SER A 67 -3.51 -12.85 -11.15
C SER A 67 -2.19 -12.19 -11.56
N PHE A 68 -2.29 -11.23 -12.48
CA PHE A 68 -1.22 -10.27 -12.81
C PHE A 68 -1.40 -8.95 -12.08
N THR A 69 -2.14 -8.94 -10.96
CA THR A 69 -2.33 -7.71 -10.17
C THR A 69 -1.12 -7.47 -9.26
N PRO A 70 -0.64 -6.23 -9.15
CA PRO A 70 0.43 -5.91 -8.21
C PRO A 70 -0.01 -6.22 -6.77
N VAL A 71 0.81 -6.98 -6.05
CA VAL A 71 0.59 -7.32 -4.65
C VAL A 71 1.35 -6.35 -3.76
N ARG A 72 0.66 -5.82 -2.75
CA ARG A 72 1.25 -4.94 -1.75
C ARG A 72 1.98 -5.76 -0.69
N VAL A 73 3.27 -5.48 -0.53
CA VAL A 73 4.16 -6.14 0.44
C VAL A 73 4.59 -5.12 1.48
N THR A 74 4.27 -5.37 2.74
CA THR A 74 4.57 -4.49 3.88
C THR A 74 5.69 -5.08 4.71
N PHE A 75 6.75 -4.31 4.96
CA PHE A 75 7.88 -4.74 5.80
C PHE A 75 7.65 -4.36 7.26
N VAL A 76 8.11 -5.19 8.19
CA VAL A 76 8.00 -4.90 9.62
C VAL A 76 9.18 -4.05 10.06
N THR A 77 8.90 -2.84 10.57
CA THR A 77 9.89 -2.00 11.24
C THR A 77 9.91 -2.35 12.73
N LYS A 78 11.01 -2.93 13.24
CA LYS A 78 11.20 -3.05 14.69
C LYS A 78 11.72 -1.71 15.21
N ILE A 79 10.85 -0.90 15.80
CA ILE A 79 11.25 0.32 16.50
C ILE A 79 11.94 -0.11 17.81
N LEU A 80 13.27 -0.18 17.82
CA LEU A 80 14.05 -0.28 19.05
C LEU A 80 14.20 1.12 19.63
N VAL A 81 13.30 1.46 20.54
CA VAL A 81 13.30 2.71 21.32
C VAL A 81 14.62 2.81 22.10
N LYS A 82 15.50 3.76 21.73
CA LYS A 82 16.48 4.29 22.69
C LYS A 82 15.73 5.18 23.67
N GLN A 83 15.80 4.82 24.95
CA GLN A 83 14.92 5.27 26.04
C GLN A 83 14.82 6.80 26.28
N HIS A 84 15.54 7.67 25.57
CA HIS A 84 15.55 9.13 25.81
C HIS A 84 15.25 10.00 24.59
N GLU A 85 15.13 9.42 23.39
CA GLU A 85 14.72 10.16 22.19
C GLU A 85 13.31 9.71 21.80
N ARG A 86 12.41 10.68 21.55
CA ARG A 86 11.01 10.42 21.18
C ARG A 86 11.00 9.43 20.01
N ALA A 87 10.56 8.20 20.26
CA ALA A 87 10.37 7.19 19.23
C ALA A 87 9.42 7.75 18.17
N GLN A 88 9.96 8.08 16.99
CA GLN A 88 9.13 8.35 15.83
C GLN A 88 8.70 7.01 15.27
N VAL A 89 7.40 6.76 15.38
CA VAL A 89 6.76 5.61 14.76
C VAL A 89 6.70 5.91 13.27
N MET A 90 7.68 5.39 12.54
CA MET A 90 7.68 5.46 11.09
C MET A 90 6.70 4.43 10.54
N GLU A 91 5.96 4.80 9.49
CA GLU A 91 5.17 3.82 8.75
C GLU A 91 6.09 2.70 8.24
N PRO A 92 5.60 1.47 8.10
CA PRO A 92 6.39 0.40 7.49
C PRO A 92 6.67 0.71 6.02
N PRO A 93 7.85 0.36 5.48
CA PRO A 93 8.08 0.42 4.04
C PRO A 93 7.16 -0.56 3.33
N VAL A 94 6.65 -0.14 2.18
CA VAL A 94 5.74 -0.93 1.37
C VAL A 94 6.22 -0.94 -0.07
N LEU A 95 6.15 -2.11 -0.69
CA LEU A 95 6.41 -2.30 -2.12
C LEU A 95 5.16 -2.81 -2.83
N LEU A 96 5.11 -2.60 -4.14
CA LEU A 96 4.22 -3.33 -5.03
C LEU A 96 5.06 -4.28 -5.87
N LEU A 97 4.72 -5.57 -5.85
CA LEU A 97 5.42 -6.60 -6.63
C LEU A 97 4.47 -7.24 -7.63
N LEU A 98 5.01 -7.62 -8.77
CA LEU A 98 4.34 -8.44 -9.79
C LEU A 98 4.97 -9.84 -9.88
N PRO A 99 4.26 -10.82 -10.46
CA PRO A 99 4.81 -12.15 -10.73
C PRO A 99 6.18 -12.10 -11.42
N GLY A 100 7.14 -12.87 -10.91
CA GLY A 100 8.50 -12.97 -11.47
C GLY A 100 9.47 -11.87 -11.01
N ASP A 101 9.00 -10.85 -10.29
CA ASP A 101 9.89 -9.82 -9.75
C ASP A 101 10.93 -10.43 -8.79
N THR A 102 12.17 -9.96 -8.88
CA THR A 102 13.21 -10.23 -7.89
C THR A 102 13.69 -8.92 -7.30
N VAL A 103 13.61 -8.79 -5.98
CA VAL A 103 14.02 -7.59 -5.24
C VAL A 103 15.01 -7.96 -4.15
N THR A 104 16.16 -7.29 -4.13
CA THR A 104 17.13 -7.34 -3.04
C THR A 104 16.80 -6.27 -2.01
N VAL A 105 16.67 -6.69 -0.75
CA VAL A 105 16.36 -5.88 0.41
C VAL A 105 17.65 -5.63 1.19
N LEU A 106 17.94 -4.36 1.44
CA LEU A 106 18.97 -3.92 2.38
C LEU A 106 18.26 -3.19 3.54
N HIS A 107 18.27 -3.84 4.69
CA HIS A 107 17.72 -3.39 5.96
C HIS A 107 18.83 -3.16 6.98
N ASN A 108 18.84 -1.96 7.55
CA ASN A 108 19.68 -1.59 8.69
C ASN A 108 18.78 -1.32 9.88
N ALA A 109 18.75 -2.26 10.83
CA ALA A 109 17.89 -2.22 12.01
C ALA A 109 18.26 -1.06 12.95
N ALA A 110 19.56 -0.74 13.07
CA ALA A 110 20.03 0.35 13.91
C ALA A 110 19.54 1.73 13.45
N ARG A 111 19.35 1.89 12.13
CA ARG A 111 18.83 3.13 11.52
C ARG A 111 17.36 3.02 11.12
N ASN A 112 16.71 1.88 11.35
CA ASN A 112 15.39 1.52 10.83
C ASN A 112 15.23 1.91 9.34
N SER A 113 16.27 1.67 8.54
CA SER A 113 16.31 2.09 7.14
C SER A 113 16.20 0.89 6.21
N PHE A 114 15.43 1.07 5.15
CA PHE A 114 15.25 0.10 4.08
C PHE A 114 15.67 0.74 2.76
N SER A 115 16.34 -0.06 1.93
CA SER A 115 16.58 0.23 0.53
C SER A 115 16.39 -1.03 -0.29
N PHE A 116 15.94 -0.85 -1.52
CA PHE A 116 15.53 -1.95 -2.39
C PHE A 116 16.23 -1.83 -3.72
N ARG A 117 16.67 -2.96 -4.27
CA ARG A 117 17.26 -3.05 -5.60
C ARG A 117 16.56 -4.13 -6.42
N GLY A 118 16.32 -3.86 -7.69
CA GLY A 118 15.70 -4.83 -8.59
C GLY A 118 15.69 -4.37 -10.03
N ARG A 119 15.08 -5.17 -10.91
CA ARG A 119 14.96 -4.85 -12.34
C ARG A 119 14.17 -3.56 -12.58
N HIS A 120 13.11 -3.35 -11.81
CA HIS A 120 12.20 -2.21 -11.93
C HIS A 120 12.54 -1.13 -10.90
N GLN A 121 13.75 -0.58 -10.97
CA GLN A 121 14.28 0.32 -9.94
C GLN A 121 13.42 1.59 -9.75
N ALA A 122 12.89 2.17 -10.83
CA ALA A 122 12.02 3.35 -10.77
C ALA A 122 10.77 3.12 -9.89
N GLU A 123 10.19 1.92 -9.94
CA GLU A 123 9.03 1.54 -9.12
C GLU A 123 9.39 1.44 -7.64
N LEU A 124 10.55 0.81 -7.35
CA LEU A 124 11.07 0.65 -6.00
C LEU A 124 11.43 2.01 -5.38
N ASP A 125 12.10 2.88 -6.14
CA ASP A 125 12.48 4.21 -5.69
C ASP A 125 11.25 5.09 -5.43
N PHE A 126 10.22 4.98 -6.27
CA PHE A 126 8.95 5.67 -6.04
C PHE A 126 8.26 5.18 -4.76
N CYS A 127 8.22 3.87 -4.52
CA CYS A 127 7.67 3.30 -3.28
C CYS A 127 8.44 3.77 -2.04
N VAL A 128 9.77 3.84 -2.10
CA VAL A 128 10.62 4.39 -1.03
C VAL A 128 10.35 5.88 -0.82
N SER A 129 10.17 6.64 -1.89
CA SER A 129 9.81 8.06 -1.81
C SER A 129 8.45 8.27 -1.14
N LEU A 130 7.47 7.41 -1.40
CA LEU A 130 6.16 7.47 -0.73
C LEU A 130 6.29 7.14 0.76
N TRP A 131 7.04 6.11 1.10
CA TRP A 131 7.30 5.71 2.49
C TRP A 131 7.94 6.83 3.32
N ARG A 132 8.85 7.60 2.72
CA ARG A 132 9.51 8.74 3.38
C ARG A 132 8.66 10.02 3.41
N GLY A 133 7.54 10.05 2.69
CA GLY A 133 6.64 11.20 2.61
C GLY A 133 5.44 11.09 3.56
N ASN A 134 4.50 12.04 3.48
CA ASN A 134 3.29 12.00 4.31
C ASN A 134 2.18 11.12 3.69
N VAL A 135 2.35 10.73 2.42
CA VAL A 135 1.42 9.93 1.61
C VAL A 135 1.98 8.52 1.43
N GLY A 136 2.23 7.82 2.53
CA GLY A 136 2.74 6.46 2.51
C GLY A 136 1.69 5.42 2.07
N LEU A 137 2.18 4.24 1.66
CA LEU A 137 1.35 3.08 1.26
C LEU A 137 1.08 2.11 2.41
N GLY A 138 1.70 2.33 3.59
CA GLY A 138 1.65 1.50 4.79
C GLY A 138 0.26 1.23 5.34
N GLY A 139 -0.75 1.98 4.87
CA GLY A 139 -2.03 2.03 5.53
C GLY A 139 -1.90 2.69 6.91
N PHE A 140 -2.94 2.57 7.72
CA PHE A 140 -2.99 3.22 9.02
C PHE A 140 -1.92 2.66 9.95
N ALA A 141 -0.94 3.47 10.34
CA ALA A 141 -0.28 3.23 11.62
C ALA A 141 -1.39 3.32 12.69
N THR A 142 -1.72 2.19 13.28
CA THR A 142 -2.75 1.96 14.32
C THR A 142 -2.57 2.82 15.58
N GLU A 143 -1.56 3.70 15.60
CA GLU A 143 -1.16 4.53 16.74
C GLU A 143 -1.57 6.02 16.61
N GLN A 144 -2.11 6.46 15.46
CA GLN A 144 -2.81 7.74 15.37
C GLN A 144 -4.31 7.49 15.42
N GLN A 145 -4.79 7.19 16.63
CA GLN A 145 -6.20 7.04 16.93
C GLN A 145 -6.80 8.46 16.99
N GLU A 146 -8.00 8.68 16.44
CA GLU A 146 -8.66 9.98 16.35
C GLU A 146 -10.14 9.85 16.79
N LEU A 147 -10.45 10.20 18.05
CA LEU A 147 -11.79 10.37 18.63
C LEU A 147 -12.35 11.76 18.32
N VAL A 148 -13.51 11.90 17.70
CA VAL A 148 -14.12 13.24 17.56
C VAL A 148 -14.79 13.63 18.88
N GLY A 149 -14.39 14.77 19.46
CA GLY A 149 -14.91 15.28 20.72
C GLY A 149 -16.25 15.98 20.58
N ASP A 150 -16.82 16.37 21.73
CA ASP A 150 -18.20 16.84 21.83
C ASP A 150 -18.46 18.22 21.20
N ASP A 151 -17.40 19.00 21.01
CA ASP A 151 -17.40 20.25 20.25
C ASP A 151 -16.52 20.03 19.04
N SER A 152 -17.01 20.17 17.80
CA SER A 152 -16.32 20.48 16.52
C SER A 152 -14.83 20.09 16.33
N THR A 153 -14.29 19.12 17.06
CA THR A 153 -12.86 18.92 17.29
C THR A 153 -12.55 17.44 17.15
N VAL A 154 -11.50 17.14 16.41
CA VAL A 154 -10.94 15.80 16.25
C VAL A 154 -9.88 15.63 17.34
N THR A 155 -10.12 14.73 18.28
CA THR A 155 -9.23 14.38 19.39
C THR A 155 -8.33 13.23 18.98
N TYR A 156 -7.01 13.37 19.04
CA TYR A 156 -6.15 12.20 18.84
C TYR A 156 -6.08 11.37 20.14
N LEU A 157 -6.44 10.08 20.09
CA LEU A 157 -6.10 9.10 21.12
C LEU A 157 -4.60 8.78 20.92
N ARG A 158 -3.75 9.47 21.66
CA ARG A 158 -2.40 8.97 21.90
C ARG A 158 -2.29 8.78 23.39
N ALA A 159 -1.98 7.55 23.80
CA ALA A 159 -1.77 7.15 25.19
C ALA A 159 -1.28 8.33 26.05
N ARG A 160 -2.15 8.78 26.95
CA ARG A 160 -1.95 9.83 27.99
C ARG A 160 -1.87 11.32 27.60
N ARG A 161 -1.91 11.76 26.34
CA ARG A 161 -2.04 13.21 26.01
C ARG A 161 -2.89 13.43 24.76
N ALA A 162 -4.18 13.65 24.95
CA ALA A 162 -5.09 14.08 23.91
C ALA A 162 -4.68 15.47 23.38
N ARG A 163 -4.40 15.58 22.07
CA ARG A 163 -4.48 16.86 21.37
C ARG A 163 -5.83 16.87 20.66
N SER A 164 -6.74 17.75 21.05
CA SER A 164 -7.91 18.08 20.25
C SER A 164 -7.50 19.12 19.20
N GLN A 165 -7.91 18.91 17.95
CA GLN A 165 -7.77 19.92 16.89
C GLN A 165 -9.17 20.27 16.36
N PRO A 166 -9.50 21.54 16.09
CA PRO A 166 -10.74 21.90 15.42
C PRO A 166 -10.90 21.25 14.04
N LEU A 167 -12.13 20.98 13.62
CA LEU A 167 -12.46 20.39 12.32
C LEU A 167 -11.88 21.19 11.15
N ASP A 168 -11.89 22.53 11.22
CA ASP A 168 -11.30 23.39 10.20
C ASP A 168 -9.78 23.24 10.09
N GLN A 169 -9.11 22.97 11.22
CA GLN A 169 -7.67 22.69 11.23
C GLN A 169 -7.39 21.30 10.64
N TYR A 170 -8.24 20.31 10.95
CA TYR A 170 -8.18 18.98 10.36
C TYR A 170 -8.40 19.04 8.84
N LEU A 171 -9.43 19.73 8.36
CA LEU A 171 -9.72 19.88 6.92
C LEU A 171 -8.59 20.60 6.18
N ARG A 172 -7.96 21.61 6.79
CA ARG A 172 -6.75 22.24 6.24
C ARG A 172 -5.59 21.27 6.13
N THR A 173 -5.34 20.47 7.17
CA THR A 173 -4.30 19.45 7.18
C THR A 173 -4.56 18.38 6.10
N TRP A 174 -5.82 17.94 5.97
CA TRP A 174 -6.24 17.03 4.91
C TRP A 174 -6.06 17.62 3.51
N GLN A 175 -6.41 18.90 3.31
CA GLN A 175 -6.25 19.57 2.02
C GLN A 175 -4.76 19.67 1.63
N GLN A 176 -3.87 19.96 2.57
CA GLN A 176 -2.42 19.93 2.34
C GLN A 176 -1.95 18.54 1.91
N LEU A 177 -2.41 17.49 2.63
CA LEU A 177 -2.11 16.12 2.26
C LEU A 177 -2.61 15.75 0.86
N ARG A 178 -3.81 16.21 0.50
CA ARG A 178 -4.38 16.00 -0.83
C ARG A 178 -3.50 16.65 -1.91
N LEU A 179 -3.05 17.89 -1.70
CA LEU A 179 -2.17 18.58 -2.64
C LEU A 179 -0.82 17.86 -2.79
N GLU A 180 -0.23 17.38 -1.68
CA GLU A 180 0.97 16.54 -1.72
C GLU A 180 0.71 15.25 -2.52
N GLY A 181 -0.43 14.60 -2.28
CA GLY A 181 -0.86 13.41 -3.02
C GLY A 181 -0.97 13.65 -4.52
N GLU A 182 -1.61 14.73 -4.95
CA GLU A 182 -1.70 15.10 -6.37
C GLU A 182 -0.32 15.39 -6.97
N ALA A 183 0.59 16.02 -6.21
CA ALA A 183 1.96 16.22 -6.65
C ALA A 183 2.70 14.87 -6.83
N ARG A 184 2.48 13.90 -5.95
CA ARG A 184 3.01 12.53 -6.10
C ARG A 184 2.43 11.82 -7.31
N LEU A 185 1.13 11.97 -7.58
CA LEU A 185 0.49 11.41 -8.78
C LEU A 185 1.03 12.04 -10.06
N ALA A 186 1.26 13.36 -10.06
CA ALA A 186 1.90 14.04 -11.18
C ALA A 186 3.35 13.56 -11.39
N GLN A 187 4.09 13.34 -10.31
CA GLN A 187 5.43 12.75 -10.36
C GLN A 187 5.39 11.33 -10.95
N LEU A 188 4.45 10.49 -10.49
CA LEU A 188 4.27 9.12 -10.99
C LEU A 188 4.08 9.09 -12.51
N ARG A 189 3.18 9.93 -13.04
CA ARG A 189 2.91 10.05 -14.49
C ARG A 189 4.12 10.49 -15.30
N ARG A 190 5.05 11.24 -14.70
CA ARG A 190 6.26 11.74 -15.35
C ARG A 190 7.46 10.83 -15.17
N THR A 191 7.36 9.77 -14.36
CA THR A 191 8.49 8.91 -14.04
C THR A 191 8.57 7.78 -15.08
N PRO A 192 9.60 7.75 -15.94
CA PRO A 192 9.75 6.71 -16.94
C PRO A 192 10.10 5.36 -16.30
N GLY A 193 9.71 4.27 -16.95
CA GLY A 193 10.09 2.91 -16.54
C GLY A 193 9.24 2.29 -15.43
N ILE A 194 8.16 2.94 -15.02
CA ILE A 194 7.12 2.35 -14.16
C ILE A 194 6.11 1.63 -15.04
N ARG A 195 5.84 0.36 -14.74
CA ARG A 195 4.83 -0.45 -15.46
C ARG A 195 3.42 0.12 -15.25
N PRO A 196 2.54 0.10 -16.28
CA PRO A 196 1.18 0.67 -16.19
C PRO A 196 0.35 0.07 -15.05
N GLU A 197 0.44 -1.24 -14.82
CA GLU A 197 -0.31 -1.92 -13.76
C GLU A 197 0.12 -1.44 -12.38
N VAL A 198 1.43 -1.20 -12.20
CA VAL A 198 2.00 -0.66 -10.97
C VAL A 198 1.60 0.80 -10.81
N ALA A 199 1.66 1.62 -11.87
CA ALA A 199 1.23 3.02 -11.85
C ALA A 199 -0.26 3.16 -11.49
N ALA A 200 -1.12 2.33 -12.09
CA ALA A 200 -2.54 2.30 -11.78
C ALA A 200 -2.82 1.85 -10.34
N SER A 201 -2.09 0.84 -9.86
CA SER A 201 -2.16 0.40 -8.46
C SER A 201 -1.72 1.49 -7.48
N LEU A 202 -0.58 2.14 -7.72
CA LEU A 202 -0.09 3.25 -6.91
C LEU A 202 -1.08 4.41 -6.90
N THR A 203 -1.64 4.77 -8.05
CA THR A 203 -2.64 5.82 -8.19
C THR A 203 -3.87 5.53 -7.33
N ARG A 204 -4.39 4.31 -7.43
CA ARG A 204 -5.53 3.84 -6.63
C ARG A 204 -5.20 3.91 -5.13
N HIS A 205 -4.05 3.38 -4.71
CA HIS A 205 -3.66 3.35 -3.30
C HIS A 205 -3.47 4.76 -2.71
N ILE A 206 -2.79 5.66 -3.42
CA ILE A 206 -2.59 7.05 -2.99
C ILE A 206 -3.95 7.75 -2.79
N ARG A 207 -4.85 7.63 -3.77
CA ARG A 207 -6.18 8.26 -3.70
C ARG A 207 -7.03 7.67 -2.57
N LEU A 208 -7.03 6.35 -2.43
CA LEU A 208 -7.73 5.67 -1.34
C LEU A 208 -7.17 6.07 0.03
N GLN A 209 -5.85 6.24 0.16
CA GLN A 209 -5.22 6.67 1.42
C GLN A 209 -5.61 8.10 1.81
N ILE A 210 -5.63 9.03 0.84
CA ILE A 210 -6.07 10.42 1.09
C ILE A 210 -7.54 10.46 1.49
N PHE A 211 -8.38 9.68 0.80
CA PHE A 211 -9.81 9.60 1.10
C PHE A 211 -10.06 8.90 2.43
N SER A 212 -9.32 7.84 2.75
CA SER A 212 -9.47 7.14 4.02
C SER A 212 -9.06 8.01 5.21
N ARG A 213 -8.04 8.87 5.03
CA ARG A 213 -7.73 9.90 6.02
C ARG A 213 -8.92 10.83 6.22
N LEU A 214 -9.58 11.32 5.15
CA LEU A 214 -10.78 12.16 5.23
C LEU A 214 -11.91 11.50 6.03
N LEU A 215 -12.09 10.19 5.91
CA LEU A 215 -13.20 9.47 6.57
C LEU A 215 -12.98 9.23 8.07
N ARG A 216 -11.78 9.45 8.61
CA ARG A 216 -11.45 9.13 10.02
C ARG A 216 -12.45 9.68 11.05
N PRO A 217 -12.92 10.95 10.95
CA PRO A 217 -13.91 11.48 11.88
C PRO A 217 -15.27 10.77 11.87
N LEU A 218 -15.58 9.96 10.86
CA LEU A 218 -16.87 9.27 10.70
C LEU A 218 -16.86 7.81 11.17
N MET A 219 -15.71 7.24 11.52
CA MET A 219 -15.65 5.85 11.93
C MET A 219 -16.03 5.73 13.42
N PRO A 220 -17.16 5.07 13.77
CA PRO A 220 -17.49 4.83 15.17
C PRO A 220 -16.48 3.84 15.75
N TRP A 221 -15.85 4.20 16.86
CA TRP A 221 -14.80 3.41 17.49
C TRP A 221 -15.33 2.52 18.60
N SER A 222 -16.44 2.92 19.22
CA SER A 222 -17.11 2.15 20.26
C SER A 222 -18.60 1.96 19.94
N ARG A 223 -19.19 0.87 20.45
CA ARG A 223 -20.66 0.67 20.42
C ARG A 223 -21.44 1.75 21.18
N ARG A 224 -20.75 2.57 21.96
CA ARG A 224 -21.31 3.66 22.76
C ARG A 224 -21.11 5.03 22.10
N ASP A 225 -20.36 5.11 21.00
CA ASP A 225 -20.19 6.35 20.25
C ASP A 225 -21.50 6.66 19.55
N THR A 226 -22.15 7.75 19.96
CA THR A 226 -23.30 8.27 19.23
C THR A 226 -22.80 8.79 17.87
N LEU A 227 -23.38 8.28 16.79
CA LEU A 227 -23.15 8.78 15.44
C LEU A 227 -23.65 10.24 15.39
N ARG A 228 -22.75 11.18 15.65
CA ARG A 228 -23.03 12.61 15.55
C ARG A 228 -23.23 12.97 14.08
N THR A 229 -24.19 13.84 13.81
CA THR A 229 -24.39 14.38 12.46
C THR A 229 -23.21 15.32 12.14
N PRO A 230 -22.34 14.97 11.17
CA PRO A 230 -21.23 15.84 10.79
C PRO A 230 -21.74 17.17 10.20
N PRO A 231 -20.98 18.27 10.33
CA PRO A 231 -21.34 19.56 9.74
C PRO A 231 -21.56 19.47 8.22
N PRO A 232 -22.46 20.28 7.63
CA PRO A 232 -22.75 20.24 6.19
C PRO A 232 -21.51 20.35 5.31
N ALA A 233 -20.62 21.32 5.59
CA ALA A 233 -19.40 21.52 4.80
C ALA A 233 -18.48 20.29 4.75
N TYR A 234 -18.41 19.53 5.85
CA TYR A 234 -17.63 18.30 5.90
C TYR A 234 -18.31 17.17 5.11
N ARG A 235 -19.64 17.02 5.23
CA ARG A 235 -20.42 16.06 4.45
C ARG A 235 -20.27 16.29 2.96
N ASP A 236 -20.37 17.53 2.52
CA ASP A 236 -20.26 17.92 1.11
C ASP A 236 -18.86 17.61 0.58
N THR A 237 -17.83 17.85 1.40
CA THR A 237 -16.44 17.48 1.07
C THR A 237 -16.27 15.96 0.91
N VAL A 238 -16.82 15.17 1.83
CA VAL A 238 -16.81 13.70 1.76
C VAL A 238 -17.55 13.21 0.53
N ALA A 239 -18.75 13.72 0.26
CA ALA A 239 -19.57 13.33 -0.88
C ALA A 239 -18.86 13.64 -2.22
N ALA A 240 -18.28 14.84 -2.35
CA ALA A 240 -17.55 15.24 -3.54
C ALA A 240 -16.31 14.36 -3.80
N GLN A 241 -15.59 13.96 -2.74
CA GLN A 241 -14.45 13.04 -2.90
C GLN A 241 -14.88 11.61 -3.15
N PHE A 242 -15.96 11.15 -2.53
CA PHE A 242 -16.48 9.81 -2.71
C PHE A 242 -16.82 9.52 -4.18
N GLN A 243 -17.46 10.47 -4.87
CA GLN A 243 -17.75 10.36 -6.31
C GLN A 243 -16.49 10.15 -7.16
N ARG A 244 -15.34 10.69 -6.75
CA ARG A 244 -14.05 10.53 -7.46
C ARG A 244 -13.36 9.20 -7.18
N ILE A 245 -13.67 8.57 -6.05
CA ILE A 245 -13.09 7.30 -5.62
C ILE A 245 -13.87 6.10 -6.14
N LEU A 246 -15.18 6.26 -6.34
CA LEU A 246 -16.09 5.18 -6.75
C LEU A 246 -15.64 4.43 -8.03
N PRO A 247 -15.16 5.10 -9.09
CA PRO A 247 -14.62 4.43 -10.28
C PRO A 247 -13.35 3.61 -10.00
N LEU A 248 -12.55 4.01 -9.00
CA LEU A 248 -11.28 3.35 -8.66
C LEU A 248 -11.49 2.06 -7.86
N GLN A 249 -12.67 1.88 -7.26
CA GLN A 249 -13.03 0.66 -6.53
C GLN A 249 -13.60 -0.42 -7.46
N THR A 250 -14.22 -0.01 -8.56
CA THR A 250 -14.95 -0.90 -9.48
C THR A 250 -14.12 -1.42 -10.64
N LEU A 251 -13.00 -0.77 -10.98
CA LEU A 251 -12.15 -1.19 -12.09
C LEU A 251 -11.04 -2.17 -11.63
N PRO A 252 -10.82 -3.29 -12.35
CA PRO A 252 -9.57 -4.02 -12.26
C PRO A 252 -8.42 -3.09 -12.65
N THR A 253 -7.26 -3.24 -12.00
CA THR A 253 -6.13 -2.32 -12.04
C THR A 253 -5.67 -1.92 -13.46
N ALA A 254 -5.94 -2.74 -14.47
CA ALA A 254 -5.61 -2.50 -15.87
C ALA A 254 -6.54 -1.49 -16.60
N ALA A 255 -7.72 -1.16 -16.08
CA ALA A 255 -8.72 -0.34 -16.78
C ALA A 255 -8.80 1.13 -16.28
N ALA A 256 -8.03 1.50 -15.25
CA ALA A 256 -8.12 2.81 -14.60
C ALA A 256 -7.42 3.96 -15.37
N GLU A 257 -6.68 3.68 -16.44
CA GLU A 257 -5.99 4.70 -17.24
C GLU A 257 -6.93 5.46 -18.20
N GLY A 258 -8.16 4.96 -18.45
CA GLY A 258 -9.08 5.53 -19.43
C GLY A 258 -10.10 6.56 -18.91
N VAL A 259 -10.09 6.90 -17.61
CA VAL A 259 -11.02 7.88 -17.03
C VAL A 259 -10.23 9.08 -16.54
N GLY A 260 -9.79 9.89 -17.50
CA GLY A 260 -9.18 11.21 -17.31
C GLY A 260 -10.11 12.29 -17.80
#